data_AF-A0A0G8CHR8-F1
#
_entry.id   AF-A0A0G8CHR8-F1
#
_cell.length_a   1.000
_cell.length_b   1.000
_cell.length_c   1.000
_cell.angle_alpha   90.00
_cell.angle_beta   90.00
_cell.angle_gamma   90.00
#
_symmetry.space_group_name_H-M   'P 1'
#
loop_
_entity.id
_entity.type
_entity.pdbx_description
1 polymer ?
#
loop_
_entity_poly.entity_id
_entity_poly.type
_entity_poly.pdbx_seq_one_letter_code
_entity_poly.pdbx_strand_id
1 'polypeptide(L)'
;MHKMTHQKVLSHEKQGFIKMTPENIEQVRRVIDESNSGTLQHKEQYLKILVRWYEGDSSQSVEEHNLLWEWENNSTGKAYELATPEQEEAYILEQAKSEKQ
;
A
#
# COMPACT_ATOMS: atom_id res chain seq x y z
N MET A 1 -4.02 3.13 -2.48
CA MET A 1 -2.91 2.15 -2.57
C MET A 1 -1.85 2.38 -1.49
N HIS A 2 -1.40 3.61 -1.25
CA HIS A 2 -0.37 3.93 -0.24
C HIS A 2 -0.64 3.29 1.14
N LYS A 3 -1.84 3.47 1.70
CA LYS A 3 -2.22 2.87 3.00
C LYS A 3 -2.12 1.34 3.08
N MET A 4 -2.12 0.65 1.94
CA MET A 4 -1.95 -0.81 1.90
C MET A 4 -0.49 -1.22 2.07
N THR A 5 0.47 -0.40 1.62
CA THR A 5 1.90 -0.71 1.76
C THR A 5 2.40 -0.53 3.20
N HIS A 6 1.67 0.18 4.05
CA HIS A 6 2.01 0.40 5.46
C HIS A 6 2.29 -0.89 6.26
N GLN A 7 1.67 -2.03 5.91
CA GLN A 7 1.97 -3.32 6.55
C GLN A 7 3.26 -3.98 6.07
N LYS A 8 3.75 -3.60 4.89
CA LYS A 8 4.93 -4.21 4.23
C LYS A 8 6.22 -3.42 4.45
N VAL A 9 6.14 -2.24 5.06
CA VAL A 9 7.28 -1.33 5.20
C VAL A 9 7.38 -0.74 6.60
N LEU A 10 8.60 -0.34 6.97
CA LEU A 10 8.87 0.49 8.14
C LEU A 10 8.98 1.94 7.71
N SER A 11 8.27 2.81 8.43
CA SER A 11 8.29 4.27 8.25
C SER A 11 8.13 4.93 9.61
N HIS A 12 8.59 6.17 9.73
CA HIS A 12 8.50 6.94 10.98
C HIS A 12 7.07 7.33 11.36
N GLU A 13 6.19 7.45 10.36
CA GLU A 13 4.80 7.79 10.53
C GLU A 13 3.97 7.08 9.46
N LYS A 14 2.76 6.63 9.83
CA LYS A 14 1.79 5.95 8.96
C LYS A 14 0.41 6.49 9.26
N GLN A 15 -0.24 7.11 8.27
CA GLN A 15 -1.58 7.66 8.44
C GLN A 15 -2.65 6.80 7.76
N GLY A 16 -3.44 6.13 8.59
CA GLY A 16 -4.46 5.19 8.15
C GLY A 16 -3.90 3.85 7.71
N PHE A 17 -4.78 2.87 7.62
CA PHE A 17 -4.43 1.50 7.30
C PHE A 17 -5.52 0.87 6.46
N ILE A 18 -5.12 0.14 5.42
CA ILE A 18 -6.03 -0.74 4.66
C ILE A 18 -5.29 -2.06 4.53
N LYS A 19 -5.86 -3.14 5.03
CA LYS A 19 -5.22 -4.45 4.94
C LYS A 19 -5.02 -4.84 3.46
N MET A 20 -3.81 -5.25 3.10
CA MET A 20 -3.48 -5.76 1.76
C MET A 20 -3.97 -7.21 1.63
N THR A 21 -5.29 -7.40 1.50
CA THR A 21 -5.91 -8.69 1.19
C THR A 21 -6.14 -8.84 -0.32
N PRO A 22 -6.21 -10.07 -0.86
CA PRO A 22 -6.57 -10.29 -2.26
C PRO A 22 -7.85 -9.57 -2.68
N GLU A 23 -8.85 -9.55 -1.80
CA GLU A 23 -10.11 -8.83 -2.02
C GLU A 23 -9.88 -7.31 -2.19
N ASN A 24 -9.11 -6.68 -1.29
CA ASN A 24 -8.82 -5.25 -1.39
C ASN A 24 -7.95 -4.91 -2.61
N ILE A 25 -7.01 -5.78 -2.97
CA ILE A 25 -6.19 -5.64 -4.19
C ILE A 25 -7.11 -5.67 -5.43
N GLU A 26 -8.06 -6.59 -5.49
CA GLU A 26 -9.01 -6.69 -6.59
C GLU A 26 -9.96 -5.48 -6.66
N GLN A 27 -10.47 -5.01 -5.52
CA GLN A 27 -11.30 -3.80 -5.48
C GLN A 27 -10.55 -2.58 -6.03
N VAL A 28 -9.31 -2.37 -5.59
CA VAL A 28 -8.48 -1.27 -6.10
C VAL A 28 -8.22 -1.43 -7.60
N ARG A 29 -7.92 -2.66 -8.06
CA ARG A 29 -7.73 -2.93 -9.49
C ARG A 29 -8.97 -2.55 -10.30
N ARG A 30 -10.17 -2.90 -9.84
CA ARG A 30 -11.44 -2.55 -10.52
C ARG A 30 -11.62 -1.03 -10.59
N VAL A 31 -11.42 -0.32 -9.48
CA VAL A 31 -11.52 1.15 -9.44
C VAL A 31 -10.56 1.80 -10.45
N ILE A 32 -9.34 1.28 -10.56
CA ILE A 32 -8.34 1.79 -11.52
C ILE A 32 -8.73 1.46 -12.96
N ASP A 33 -9.28 0.27 -13.20
CA ASP A 33 -9.74 -0.16 -14.53
C ASP A 33 -10.90 0.72 -15.02
N GLU A 34 -11.90 0.93 -14.17
CA GLU A 34 -13.07 1.79 -14.39
C GLU A 34 -12.72 3.28 -14.48
N SER A 35 -11.59 3.69 -13.89
CA SER A 35 -11.09 5.06 -14.01
C SER A 35 -10.65 5.35 -15.45
N ASN A 36 -11.19 6.43 -16.02
CA ASN A 36 -10.79 6.90 -17.34
C ASN A 36 -9.30 7.27 -17.35
N SER A 37 -8.57 6.87 -18.40
CA SER A 37 -7.12 7.10 -18.52
C SER A 37 -6.71 8.57 -18.52
N GLY A 38 -7.65 9.50 -18.74
CA GLY A 38 -7.40 10.95 -18.66
C GLY A 38 -7.50 11.55 -17.24
N THR A 39 -8.10 10.85 -16.27
CA THR A 39 -8.30 11.37 -14.91
C THR A 39 -7.36 10.75 -13.90
N LEU A 40 -6.93 9.50 -14.12
CA LEU A 40 -5.98 8.81 -13.25
C LEU A 40 -4.58 8.86 -13.88
N GLN A 41 -3.77 9.81 -13.42
CA GLN A 41 -2.34 9.81 -13.72
C GLN A 41 -1.70 8.52 -13.22
N HIS A 42 -0.69 8.01 -13.93
CA HIS A 42 0.07 6.82 -13.53
C HIS A 42 -0.72 5.50 -13.49
N LYS A 43 -1.88 5.40 -14.18
CA LYS A 43 -2.71 4.18 -14.28
C LYS A 43 -1.90 2.90 -14.55
N GLU A 44 -1.03 2.92 -15.55
CA GLU A 44 -0.20 1.75 -15.91
C GLU A 44 0.74 1.33 -14.77
N GLN A 45 1.31 2.31 -14.06
CA GLN A 45 2.22 2.04 -12.94
C GLN A 45 1.47 1.45 -11.75
N TYR A 46 0.26 1.95 -11.44
CA TYR A 46 -0.57 1.35 -10.41
C TYR A 46 -0.94 -0.10 -10.74
N LEU A 47 -1.33 -0.40 -11.99
CA LEU A 47 -1.65 -1.77 -12.40
C LEU A 47 -0.44 -2.70 -12.26
N LYS A 48 0.76 -2.23 -12.62
CA LYS A 48 2.01 -3.00 -12.46
C LYS A 48 2.30 -3.36 -11.00
N ILE A 49 2.09 -2.40 -10.08
CA ILE A 49 2.24 -2.62 -8.64
C ILE A 49 1.22 -3.66 -8.15
N LEU A 50 -0.05 -3.53 -8.56
CA LEU A 50 -1.11 -4.46 -8.15
C LEU A 50 -0.87 -5.89 -8.62
N VAL A 51 -0.28 -6.09 -9.80
CA VAL A 51 0.10 -7.43 -10.29
C VAL A 51 1.11 -8.09 -9.34
N ARG A 52 2.16 -7.38 -8.93
CA ARG A 52 3.14 -7.91 -7.98
C ARG A 52 2.52 -8.27 -6.63
N TRP A 53 1.68 -7.38 -6.09
CA TRP A 53 1.00 -7.63 -4.82
C TRP A 53 0.08 -8.85 -4.90
N TYR A 54 -0.59 -9.05 -6.04
CA TYR A 54 -1.42 -10.22 -6.27
C TYR A 54 -0.62 -11.53 -6.32
N GLU A 55 0.60 -11.49 -6.85
CA GLU A 55 1.55 -12.61 -6.84
C GLU A 55 2.21 -12.83 -5.46
N GLY A 56 1.95 -11.95 -4.49
CA GLY A 56 2.56 -12.00 -3.16
C GLY A 56 4.00 -11.48 -3.11
N ASP A 57 4.47 -10.82 -4.18
CA ASP A 57 5.78 -10.17 -4.22
C ASP A 57 5.74 -8.80 -3.54
N SER A 58 6.29 -8.74 -2.32
CA SER A 58 6.48 -7.49 -1.57
C SER A 58 7.93 -7.00 -1.54
N SER A 59 8.81 -7.56 -2.40
CA SER A 59 10.24 -7.21 -2.42
C SER A 59 10.48 -5.74 -2.76
N GLN A 60 9.55 -5.11 -3.49
CA GLN A 60 9.63 -3.69 -3.90
C GLN A 60 8.76 -2.76 -3.06
N SER A 61 8.14 -3.24 -1.97
CA SER A 61 7.13 -2.45 -1.25
C SER A 61 7.65 -1.12 -0.67
N VAL A 62 8.95 -0.99 -0.37
CA VAL A 62 9.55 0.30 0.05
C VAL A 62 9.57 1.31 -1.10
N GLU A 63 10.01 0.89 -2.28
CA GLU A 63 10.05 1.74 -3.47
C GLU A 63 8.63 2.12 -3.90
N GLU A 64 7.72 1.15 -3.91
CA GLU A 64 6.31 1.35 -4.24
C GLU A 64 5.62 2.25 -3.23
N HIS A 65 5.86 2.07 -1.92
CA HIS A 65 5.38 2.98 -0.88
C HIS A 65 5.87 4.41 -1.15
N ASN A 66 7.16 4.60 -1.38
CA ASN A 66 7.74 5.92 -1.55
C ASN A 66 7.27 6.60 -2.84
N LEU A 67 7.08 5.84 -3.91
CA LEU A 67 6.49 6.34 -5.15
C LEU A 67 5.05 6.83 -4.94
N LEU A 68 4.22 6.04 -4.26
CA LEU A 68 2.84 6.40 -3.93
C LEU A 68 2.79 7.61 -3.00
N TRP A 69 3.69 7.66 -2.01
CA TRP A 69 3.86 8.76 -1.08
C TRP A 69 4.23 10.07 -1.80
N GLU A 70 5.11 10.01 -2.80
CA GLU A 70 5.47 11.17 -3.64
C GLU A 70 4.27 11.65 -4.48
N TRP A 71 3.47 10.74 -5.02
CA TRP A 71 2.28 11.10 -5.81
C TRP A 71 1.16 11.72 -4.98
N GLU A 72 1.01 11.30 -3.73
CA GLU A 72 0.08 11.92 -2.79
C GLU A 72 0.61 13.22 -2.18
N ASN A 73 1.83 13.66 -2.55
CA ASN A 73 2.49 14.88 -2.08
C ASN A 73 2.55 14.98 -0.54
N ASN A 74 2.74 13.82 0.11
CA ASN A 74 2.88 13.74 1.56
C ASN A 74 4.24 14.32 2.01
N SER A 75 4.31 14.85 3.23
CA SER A 75 5.53 15.48 3.78
C SER A 75 6.24 14.63 4.85
N THR A 76 5.52 13.69 5.46
CA THR A 76 6.01 12.80 6.53
C THR A 76 5.67 11.35 6.23
N GLY A 77 6.39 10.41 6.86
CA GLY A 77 6.07 8.99 6.73
C GLY A 77 6.73 8.23 5.58
N LYS A 78 7.82 8.75 5.00
CA LYS A 78 8.63 8.01 4.01
C LYS A 78 9.15 6.69 4.59
N ALA A 79 9.06 5.62 3.79
CA ALA A 79 9.54 4.30 4.18
C ALA A 79 11.05 4.17 3.99
N TYR A 80 11.71 3.47 4.91
CA TYR A 80 13.15 3.25 4.91
C TYR A 80 13.55 1.78 4.78
N GLU A 81 12.69 0.82 5.17
CA GLU A 81 13.01 -0.61 5.15
C GLU A 81 11.74 -1.45 4.94
N LEU A 82 11.91 -2.70 4.46
CA LEU A 82 10.84 -3.69 4.41
C LEU A 82 10.53 -4.20 5.82
N ALA A 83 9.25 -4.40 6.10
CA ALA A 83 8.85 -5.09 7.34
C ALA A 83 9.20 -6.58 7.25
N THR A 84 9.67 -7.16 8.36
CA THR A 84 9.74 -8.62 8.49
C THR A 84 8.32 -9.21 8.60
N PRO A 85 8.13 -10.51 8.35
CA PRO A 85 6.83 -11.15 8.53
C PRO A 85 6.23 -10.93 9.93
N GLU A 86 7.07 -10.95 10.98
CA GLU A 86 6.63 -10.71 12.36
C GLU A 86 6.21 -9.26 12.59
N GLN A 87 6.93 -8.30 11.99
CA GLN A 87 6.58 -6.87 12.06
C GLN A 87 5.28 -6.58 11.32
N GLU A 88 5.08 -7.19 10.15
CA GLU A 88 3.84 -7.11 9.39
C GLU A 88 2.66 -7.65 10.22
N GLU A 89 2.80 -8.85 10.79
CA GLU A 89 1.75 -9.46 11.61
C GLU A 89 1.41 -8.60 12.83
N ALA A 90 2.44 -8.14 13.56
CA ALA A 90 2.26 -7.26 14.71
C ALA A 90 1.53 -5.97 14.34
N TYR A 91 1.88 -5.36 13.21
CA TYR A 91 1.23 -4.15 12.72
C TYR A 91 -0.23 -4.39 12.36
N ILE A 92 -0.55 -5.47 11.63
CA ILE A 92 -1.93 -5.83 11.28
C ILE A 92 -2.77 -6.06 12.55
N LEU A 93 -2.20 -6.73 13.56
CA LEU A 93 -2.87 -6.98 14.84
C LEU A 93 -3.10 -5.69 15.64
N GLU A 94 -2.14 -4.77 15.63
CA GLU A 94 -2.29 -3.45 16.27
C GLU A 94 -3.43 -2.65 15.63
N GLN A 95 -3.45 -2.56 14.30
CA GLN A 95 -4.49 -1.83 13.57
C GLN A 95 -5.88 -2.44 13.79
N ALA A 96 -5.98 -3.78 13.77
CA ALA A 96 -7.25 -4.47 14.03
C ALA A 96 -7.79 -4.26 15.46
N LYS A 97 -6.94 -3.90 16.43
CA LYS A 97 -7.35 -3.51 17.78
C LYS A 97 -7.81 -2.05 17.82
N SER A 98 -7.09 -1.16 17.12
CA SER A 98 -7.42 0.27 17.03
C SER A 98 -8.76 0.55 16.34
N GLU A 99 -9.20 -0.30 15.42
CA GLU A 99 -10.51 -0.18 14.76
C GLU A 99 -11.70 -0.60 15.64
N LYS A 100 -11.47 -1.31 16.75
CA LYS A 100 -12.50 -1.84 17.65
C LYS A 100 -12.81 -0.93 18.85
N GLN A 101 -12.24 0.26 18.90
CA GLN A 101 -12.27 1.17 20.05
C GLN A 101 -12.96 2.48 19.68
#